data_AF-A0A4Y8W9H3-F1
#
_entry.id   AF-A0A4Y8W9H3-F1
#
_cell.length_a   1.000
_cell.length_b   1.000
_cell.length_c   1.000
_cell.angle_alpha   90.00
_cell.angle_beta   90.00
_cell.angle_gamma   90.00
#
_symmetry.space_group_name_H-M   'P 1'
#
loop_
_entity.id
_entity.type
_entity.pdbx_description
1 polymer ?
#
loop_
_entity_poly.entity_id
_entity_poly.type
_entity_poly.pdbx_seq_one_letter_code
_entity_poly.pdbx_strand_id
1 'polypeptide(L)'
;MESLLNPTLPSNISSFYEMLVSVAGVLLGIGFAAMLFILQSGFSSFKFSRRMFVMLYLYFGKQVLLSLAYLTIMPFLVLYLAESKQLTAFVHLLFCLFFLVSALDYAKEEGYITTIHSHKFVPSTYGKFRSYFRYIYNRGLLRNIVHLLPPFFVVLYPYILSLNSSFTLELTETAMFYSCLLVLAYTLFKLTMFVPEFFTFTEMEFQSAHKLNEGKATSDESKAKNEKELELLKEYLVNHGVSELSPMSPFGFMDGELTANLVPSNNGVAHFNFYIRINNATPLMVREQVANYGYQFANRLLKSKTDITQYVMSFHVKIGTDKQRNLFFRFDMHDFEQAKVKNVNSPMCIYDLKNVCIDELFR
;
A
#
# COMPACT_ATOMS: atom_id res chain seq x y z
N MET A 1 40.09 -6.18 -5.16
CA MET A 1 39.11 -7.25 -5.44
C MET A 1 39.34 -8.44 -4.50
N GLU A 2 40.60 -8.88 -4.29
CA GLU A 2 40.94 -9.91 -3.30
C GLU A 2 40.50 -9.59 -1.85
N SER A 3 40.65 -8.34 -1.39
CA SER A 3 40.23 -7.94 -0.02
C SER A 3 38.71 -7.96 0.20
N LEU A 4 37.91 -7.89 -0.86
CA LEU A 4 36.44 -7.93 -0.82
C LEU A 4 35.90 -9.37 -0.83
N LEU A 5 36.70 -10.32 -1.33
CA LEU A 5 36.34 -11.74 -1.38
C LEU A 5 36.90 -12.50 -0.17
N ASN A 6 37.98 -12.00 0.44
CA ASN A 6 38.59 -12.56 1.66
C ASN A 6 38.72 -11.49 2.76
N PRO A 7 37.59 -11.03 3.32
CA PRO A 7 37.63 -10.03 4.37
C PRO A 7 38.08 -10.63 5.71
N THR A 8 38.81 -9.84 6.51
CA THR A 8 39.34 -10.27 7.81
C THR A 8 38.28 -10.29 8.89
N LEU A 9 38.21 -11.37 9.66
CA LEU A 9 37.41 -11.45 10.87
C LEU A 9 38.09 -10.69 12.03
N PRO A 10 37.33 -9.98 12.88
CA PRO A 10 37.87 -9.40 14.10
C PRO A 10 38.28 -10.49 15.10
N SER A 11 39.23 -10.20 15.99
CA SER A 11 39.73 -11.19 16.96
C SER A 11 38.75 -11.54 18.09
N ASN A 12 37.69 -10.74 18.32
CA ASN A 12 36.72 -10.96 19.40
C ASN A 12 35.27 -11.01 18.90
N ILE A 13 34.98 -12.01 18.06
CA ILE A 13 33.67 -12.21 17.44
C ILE A 13 32.57 -12.51 18.48
N SER A 14 32.88 -13.26 19.54
CA SER A 14 31.90 -13.58 20.60
C SER A 14 31.34 -12.32 21.26
N SER A 15 32.23 -11.40 21.67
CA SER A 15 31.79 -10.14 22.28
C SER A 15 30.92 -9.28 21.35
N PHE A 16 31.17 -9.35 20.04
CA PHE A 16 30.37 -8.64 19.05
C PHE A 16 28.96 -9.21 19.03
N TYR A 17 28.82 -10.54 18.98
CA TYR A 17 27.50 -11.18 18.97
C TYR A 17 26.75 -11.00 20.28
N GLU A 18 27.40 -11.12 21.44
CA GLU A 18 26.77 -10.91 22.76
C GLU A 18 26.18 -9.50 22.87
N MET A 19 26.98 -8.49 22.48
CA MET A 19 26.53 -7.10 22.44
C MET A 19 25.38 -6.91 21.44
N LEU A 20 25.50 -7.50 20.25
CA LEU A 20 24.51 -7.36 19.19
C LEU A 20 23.16 -7.98 19.57
N VAL A 21 23.13 -9.18 20.18
CA VAL A 21 21.90 -9.80 20.69
C VAL A 21 21.22 -8.85 21.69
N SER A 22 21.98 -8.36 22.67
CA SER A 22 21.44 -7.50 23.73
C SER A 22 20.85 -6.21 23.17
N VAL A 23 21.61 -5.50 22.31
CA VAL A 23 21.18 -4.21 21.77
C VAL A 23 20.03 -4.38 20.78
N ALA A 24 20.13 -5.34 19.85
CA ALA A 24 19.09 -5.58 18.86
C ALA A 24 17.78 -6.05 19.51
N GLY A 25 17.86 -6.90 20.54
CA GLY A 25 16.68 -7.38 21.27
C GLY A 25 15.94 -6.24 22.00
N VAL A 26 16.67 -5.35 22.66
CA VAL A 26 16.07 -4.16 23.31
C VAL A 26 15.43 -3.23 22.27
N LEU A 27 16.15 -2.93 21.19
CA LEU A 27 15.64 -2.08 20.11
C LEU A 27 14.44 -2.70 19.39
N LEU A 28 14.40 -4.03 19.24
CA LEU A 28 13.25 -4.74 18.69
C LEU A 28 12.00 -4.51 19.54
N GLY A 29 12.13 -4.65 20.86
CA GLY A 29 11.03 -4.41 21.80
C GLY A 29 10.51 -2.96 21.75
N ILE A 30 11.42 -1.99 21.77
CA ILE A 30 11.07 -0.56 21.67
C ILE A 30 10.43 -0.24 20.32
N GLY A 31 11.02 -0.72 19.22
CA GLY A 31 10.51 -0.49 17.87
C GLY A 31 9.13 -1.12 17.67
N PHE A 32 8.88 -2.29 18.24
CA PHE A 32 7.57 -2.94 18.19
C PHE A 32 6.51 -2.13 18.95
N ALA A 33 6.83 -1.66 20.16
CA ALA A 33 5.94 -0.82 20.95
C ALA A 33 5.62 0.51 20.24
N ALA A 34 6.63 1.15 19.63
CA ALA A 34 6.45 2.37 18.86
C ALA A 34 5.55 2.16 17.62
N MET A 35 5.70 1.04 16.91
CA MET A 35 4.84 0.69 15.78
C MET A 35 3.39 0.43 16.20
N LEU A 36 3.17 -0.22 17.36
CA LEU A 36 1.83 -0.37 17.92
C LEU A 36 1.21 0.98 18.28
N PHE A 37 1.99 1.88 18.87
CA PHE A 37 1.54 3.24 19.16
C PHE A 37 1.13 3.97 17.88
N ILE A 38 1.96 3.95 16.84
CA ILE A 38 1.63 4.58 15.54
C ILE A 38 0.33 3.99 14.95
N LEU A 39 0.16 2.67 15.02
CA LEU A 39 -1.05 2.00 14.52
C LEU A 39 -2.30 2.39 15.30
N GLN A 40 -2.18 2.53 16.62
CA GLN A 40 -3.28 2.91 17.50
C GLN A 40 -3.61 4.40 17.39
N SER A 41 -2.59 5.25 17.26
CA SER A 41 -2.71 6.71 17.21
C SER A 41 -3.10 7.24 15.84
N GLY A 42 -3.06 6.42 14.78
CA GLY A 42 -3.82 6.61 13.54
C GLY A 42 -3.83 8.06 13.02
N PHE A 43 -2.64 8.63 12.89
CA PHE A 43 -2.33 10.02 12.53
C PHE A 43 -3.46 10.84 11.90
N SER A 44 -3.93 11.87 12.61
CA SER A 44 -5.17 12.62 12.32
C SER A 44 -5.03 13.66 11.20
N SER A 45 -3.80 14.04 10.86
CA SER A 45 -3.52 15.08 9.88
C SER A 45 -2.38 14.70 8.97
N PHE A 46 -2.64 14.76 7.67
CA PHE A 46 -1.60 14.59 6.68
C PHE A 46 -1.82 15.50 5.47
N LYS A 47 -0.70 15.82 4.83
CA LYS A 47 -0.61 16.52 3.53
C LYS A 47 -1.13 15.69 2.34
N PHE A 48 -1.24 14.36 2.49
CA PHE A 48 -1.88 13.40 1.55
C PHE A 48 -2.69 12.35 2.35
N SER A 49 -3.43 11.44 1.72
CA SER A 49 -4.27 10.42 2.39
C SER A 49 -3.56 9.71 3.56
N ARG A 50 -4.20 9.74 4.74
CA ARG A 50 -3.73 9.10 5.97
C ARG A 50 -3.46 7.62 5.76
N ARG A 51 -4.38 6.94 5.07
CA ARG A 51 -4.27 5.51 4.80
C ARG A 51 -3.03 5.17 3.99
N MET A 52 -2.66 5.97 3.00
CA MET A 52 -1.44 5.75 2.21
C MET A 52 -0.18 5.90 3.06
N PHE A 53 -0.11 6.94 3.90
CA PHE A 53 1.02 7.15 4.79
C PHE A 53 1.15 6.05 5.83
N VAL A 54 0.06 5.68 6.50
CA VAL A 54 0.06 4.57 7.47
C VAL A 54 0.57 3.28 6.80
N MET A 55 0.15 2.98 5.57
CA MET A 55 0.71 1.85 4.82
C MET A 55 2.22 1.98 4.61
N LEU A 56 2.71 3.14 4.17
CA LEU A 56 4.15 3.37 3.99
C LEU A 56 4.94 3.14 5.28
N TYR A 57 4.43 3.66 6.41
CA TYR A 57 5.02 3.47 7.74
C TYR A 57 4.98 2.01 8.17
N LEU A 58 3.90 1.28 7.89
CA LEU A 58 3.79 -0.15 8.16
C LEU A 58 4.85 -0.96 7.40
N TYR A 59 5.06 -0.69 6.11
CA TYR A 59 6.09 -1.39 5.34
C TYR A 59 7.51 -1.02 5.79
N PHE A 60 7.75 0.24 6.15
CA PHE A 60 9.02 0.65 6.72
C PHE A 60 9.29 -0.03 8.07
N GLY A 61 8.35 0.04 9.00
CA GLY A 61 8.48 -0.56 10.31
C GLY A 61 8.62 -2.08 10.23
N LYS A 62 7.89 -2.73 9.33
CA LYS A 62 8.07 -4.16 9.04
C LYS A 62 9.52 -4.49 8.67
N GLN A 63 10.17 -3.70 7.81
CA GLN A 63 11.58 -3.91 7.47
C GLN A 63 12.49 -3.73 8.67
N VAL A 64 12.31 -2.67 9.47
CA VAL A 64 13.13 -2.41 10.66
C VAL A 64 12.99 -3.55 11.68
N LEU A 65 11.76 -3.99 11.95
CA LEU A 65 11.49 -5.10 12.86
C LEU A 65 12.08 -6.42 12.35
N LEU A 66 11.98 -6.70 11.05
CA LEU A 66 12.62 -7.88 10.44
C LEU A 66 14.14 -7.85 10.59
N SER A 67 14.78 -6.70 10.35
CA SER A 67 16.21 -6.54 10.53
C SER A 67 16.63 -6.73 12.00
N LEU A 68 15.92 -6.12 12.95
CA LEU A 68 16.21 -6.25 14.38
C LEU A 68 15.97 -7.67 14.89
N ALA A 69 14.93 -8.34 14.40
CA ALA A 69 14.68 -9.75 14.70
C ALA A 69 15.83 -10.63 14.18
N TYR A 70 16.30 -10.39 12.95
CA TYR A 70 17.46 -11.11 12.40
C TYR A 70 18.73 -10.86 13.22
N LEU A 71 19.02 -9.60 13.58
CA LEU A 71 20.16 -9.23 14.42
C LEU A 71 20.06 -9.75 15.87
N THR A 72 18.90 -10.25 16.28
CA THR A 72 18.72 -10.90 17.59
C THR A 72 18.89 -12.40 17.45
N ILE A 73 18.17 -13.01 16.50
CA ILE A 73 18.12 -14.46 16.30
C ILE A 73 19.45 -14.99 15.77
N MET A 74 20.02 -14.36 14.73
CA MET A 74 21.21 -14.89 14.08
C MET A 74 22.43 -14.91 15.02
N PRO A 75 22.77 -13.83 15.74
CA PRO A 75 23.83 -13.87 16.74
C PRO A 75 23.56 -14.86 17.89
N PHE A 76 22.30 -15.02 18.33
CA PHE A 76 21.94 -16.05 19.31
C PHE A 76 22.23 -17.46 18.79
N LEU A 77 21.86 -17.76 17.54
CA LEU A 77 22.16 -19.05 16.91
C LEU A 77 23.67 -19.28 16.80
N VAL A 78 24.45 -18.24 16.47
CA VAL A 78 25.91 -18.37 16.38
C VAL A 78 26.56 -18.61 17.75
N LEU A 79 26.07 -17.98 18.82
CA LEU A 79 26.63 -18.16 20.17
C LEU A 79 26.26 -19.51 20.80
N TYR A 80 25.02 -19.96 20.63
CA TYR A 80 24.47 -21.09 21.39
C TYR A 80 24.23 -22.35 20.56
N LEU A 81 24.21 -22.25 19.22
CA LEU A 81 23.94 -23.34 18.29
C LEU A 81 24.94 -23.34 17.11
N ALA A 82 26.21 -23.00 17.38
CA ALA A 82 27.28 -22.83 16.39
C ALA A 82 27.49 -24.05 15.47
N GLU A 83 27.24 -25.26 15.97
CA GLU A 83 27.39 -26.51 15.21
C GLU A 83 26.29 -26.71 14.16
N SER A 84 25.17 -26.00 14.27
CA SER A 84 24.00 -26.15 13.38
C SER A 84 24.05 -25.20 12.18
N LYS A 85 25.08 -25.33 11.32
CA LYS A 85 25.28 -24.48 10.12
C LYS A 85 24.10 -24.48 9.13
N GLN A 86 23.36 -25.59 9.05
CA GLN A 86 22.16 -25.68 8.21
C GLN A 86 21.01 -24.83 8.76
N LEU A 87 20.87 -24.77 10.10
CA LEU A 87 19.84 -23.96 10.75
C LEU A 87 20.12 -22.47 10.56
N THR A 88 21.37 -22.04 10.72
CA THR A 88 21.77 -20.64 10.50
C THR A 88 21.58 -20.23 9.04
N ALA A 89 21.94 -21.08 8.09
CA ALA A 89 21.71 -20.85 6.66
C ALA A 89 20.22 -20.78 6.32
N PHE A 90 19.39 -21.67 6.89
CA PHE A 90 17.94 -21.64 6.69
C PHE A 90 17.29 -20.36 7.22
N VAL A 91 17.66 -19.94 8.44
CA VAL A 91 17.15 -18.70 9.05
C VAL A 91 17.60 -17.48 8.24
N HIS A 92 18.84 -17.46 7.76
CA HIS A 92 19.32 -16.41 6.88
C HIS A 92 18.55 -16.35 5.56
N LEU A 93 18.31 -17.49 4.90
CA LEU A 93 17.51 -17.56 3.67
C LEU A 93 16.09 -17.02 3.88
N LEU A 94 15.44 -17.44 4.98
CA LEU A 94 14.11 -16.97 5.35
C LEU A 94 14.10 -15.45 5.56
N PHE A 95 15.10 -14.92 6.29
CA PHE A 95 15.28 -13.49 6.44
C PHE A 95 15.43 -12.78 5.10
N CYS A 96 16.32 -13.25 4.21
CA CYS A 96 16.55 -12.63 2.91
C CYS A 96 15.27 -12.52 2.07
N LEU A 97 14.46 -13.59 2.06
CA LEU A 97 13.18 -13.60 1.34
C LEU A 97 12.20 -12.55 1.89
N PHE A 98 11.94 -12.56 3.19
CA PHE A 98 11.01 -11.61 3.81
C PHE A 98 11.51 -10.18 3.76
N PHE A 99 12.82 -9.99 3.93
CA PHE A 99 13.46 -8.69 3.88
C PHE A 99 13.38 -8.07 2.49
N LEU A 100 13.68 -8.84 1.43
CA LEU A 100 13.61 -8.35 0.05
C LEU A 100 12.16 -8.03 -0.37
N VAL A 101 11.20 -8.89 -0.04
CA VAL A 101 9.78 -8.60 -0.27
C VAL A 101 9.36 -7.31 0.43
N SER A 102 9.73 -7.14 1.70
CA SER A 102 9.40 -5.93 2.44
C SER A 102 10.06 -4.68 1.85
N ALA A 103 11.31 -4.79 1.37
CA ALA A 103 12.04 -3.72 0.66
C ALA A 103 11.33 -3.28 -0.62
N LEU A 104 10.91 -4.24 -1.44
CA LEU A 104 10.19 -3.99 -2.68
C LEU A 104 8.79 -3.42 -2.44
N ASP A 105 8.06 -3.92 -1.44
CA ASP A 105 6.74 -3.42 -1.10
C ASP A 105 6.76 -1.97 -0.65
N TYR A 106 7.71 -1.59 0.21
CA TYR A 106 7.92 -0.19 0.59
C TYR A 106 8.21 0.70 -0.63
N ALA A 107 9.12 0.26 -1.51
CA ALA A 107 9.45 1.01 -2.72
C ALA A 107 8.25 1.16 -3.68
N LYS A 108 7.41 0.12 -3.76
CA LYS A 108 6.17 0.13 -4.54
C LYS A 108 5.16 1.10 -3.96
N GLU A 109 4.96 1.12 -2.64
CA GLU A 109 4.03 2.06 -2.00
C GLU A 109 4.48 3.52 -2.12
N GLU A 110 5.77 3.80 -1.90
CA GLU A 110 6.30 5.14 -2.12
C GLU A 110 6.17 5.56 -3.59
N GLY A 111 6.50 4.65 -4.51
CA GLY A 111 6.32 4.83 -5.95
C GLY A 111 4.87 5.12 -6.32
N TYR A 112 3.91 4.39 -5.75
CA TYR A 112 2.48 4.66 -5.91
C TYR A 112 2.14 6.10 -5.51
N ILE A 113 2.49 6.52 -4.29
CA ILE A 113 2.21 7.87 -3.77
C ILE A 113 2.79 8.94 -4.69
N THR A 114 4.03 8.77 -5.15
CA THR A 114 4.67 9.73 -6.07
C THR A 114 3.99 9.82 -7.44
N THR A 115 3.24 8.79 -7.85
CA THR A 115 2.67 8.71 -9.20
C THR A 115 1.25 9.24 -9.32
N ILE A 116 0.49 9.32 -8.23
CA ILE A 116 -0.94 9.65 -8.25
C ILE A 116 -1.21 10.97 -8.97
N HIS A 117 -0.44 12.01 -8.64
CA HIS A 117 -0.55 13.35 -9.23
C HIS A 117 0.36 13.58 -10.44
N SER A 118 1.04 12.54 -10.94
CA SER A 118 2.05 12.69 -11.98
C SER A 118 1.56 12.15 -13.32
N HIS A 119 2.16 12.63 -14.40
CA HIS A 119 1.96 12.04 -15.73
C HIS A 119 2.52 10.61 -15.88
N LYS A 120 3.23 10.07 -14.87
CA LYS A 120 3.81 8.72 -14.88
C LYS A 120 2.87 7.69 -14.24
N PHE A 121 1.56 7.83 -14.41
CA PHE A 121 0.59 6.89 -13.84
C PHE A 121 0.72 5.47 -14.44
N VAL A 122 0.17 4.48 -13.73
CA VAL A 122 0.17 3.07 -14.15
C VAL A 122 -1.23 2.71 -14.62
N PRO A 123 -1.44 2.41 -15.92
CA PRO A 123 -2.77 2.17 -16.44
C PRO A 123 -3.34 0.85 -15.91
N SER A 124 -4.67 0.76 -15.84
CA SER A 124 -5.37 -0.43 -15.37
C SER A 124 -5.22 -1.65 -16.28
N THR A 125 -4.77 -1.46 -17.52
CA THR A 125 -4.41 -2.53 -18.46
C THR A 125 -3.16 -3.30 -18.01
N TYR A 126 -2.37 -2.77 -17.09
CA TYR A 126 -1.22 -3.48 -16.55
C TYR A 126 -1.72 -4.55 -15.56
N GLY A 127 -1.31 -5.80 -15.80
CA GLY A 127 -1.52 -6.90 -14.86
C GLY A 127 -0.79 -6.66 -13.54
N LYS A 128 -1.21 -7.36 -12.47
CA LYS A 128 -0.69 -7.17 -11.09
C LYS A 128 0.84 -7.08 -11.02
N PHE A 129 1.53 -7.99 -11.71
CA PHE A 129 3.00 -8.05 -11.75
C PHE A 129 3.62 -6.83 -12.44
N ARG A 130 3.13 -6.46 -13.62
CA ARG A 130 3.66 -5.30 -14.38
C ARG A 130 3.42 -3.99 -13.63
N SER A 131 2.24 -3.84 -13.02
CA SER A 131 1.91 -2.67 -12.20
C SER A 131 2.85 -2.55 -11.00
N TYR A 132 3.13 -3.68 -10.32
CA TYR A 132 4.03 -3.74 -9.18
C TYR A 132 5.41 -3.13 -9.49
N PHE A 133 6.09 -3.63 -10.52
CA PHE A 133 7.41 -3.12 -10.90
C PHE A 133 7.36 -1.73 -11.52
N ARG A 134 6.25 -1.36 -12.17
CA ARG A 134 6.09 -0.01 -12.70
C ARG A 134 6.03 1.03 -11.59
N TYR A 135 5.31 0.77 -10.50
CA TYR A 135 5.31 1.68 -9.34
C TYR A 135 6.70 1.84 -8.75
N ILE A 136 7.44 0.74 -8.57
CA ILE A 136 8.84 0.80 -8.11
C ILE A 136 9.67 1.67 -9.06
N TYR A 137 9.59 1.42 -10.38
CA TYR A 137 10.32 2.20 -11.37
C TYR A 137 10.00 3.70 -11.31
N ASN A 138 8.73 4.04 -11.12
CA ASN A 138 8.26 5.41 -11.12
C ASN A 138 8.80 6.26 -9.96
N ARG A 139 9.23 5.63 -8.87
CA ARG A 139 9.93 6.29 -7.75
C ARG A 139 11.20 7.04 -8.20
N GLY A 140 11.77 6.66 -9.34
CA GLY A 140 12.93 7.29 -9.95
C GLY A 140 14.21 6.51 -9.73
N LEU A 141 15.09 6.55 -10.72
CA LEU A 141 16.32 5.74 -10.75
C LEU A 141 17.21 5.99 -9.52
N LEU A 142 17.48 7.25 -9.19
CA LEU A 142 18.35 7.62 -8.07
C LEU A 142 17.81 7.10 -6.73
N ARG A 143 16.50 7.30 -6.46
CA ARG A 143 15.85 6.79 -5.24
C ARG A 143 15.87 5.26 -5.20
N ASN A 144 15.62 4.60 -6.32
CA ASN A 144 15.70 3.15 -6.39
C ASN A 144 17.11 2.64 -6.11
N ILE A 145 18.15 3.28 -6.66
CA ILE A 145 19.54 2.92 -6.35
C ILE A 145 19.78 3.09 -4.84
N VAL A 146 19.50 4.26 -4.26
CA VAL A 146 19.77 4.52 -2.85
C VAL A 146 19.05 3.55 -1.89
N HIS A 147 17.84 3.12 -2.23
CA HIS A 147 17.02 2.35 -1.30
C HIS A 147 16.89 0.86 -1.61
N LEU A 148 17.12 0.41 -2.84
CA LEU A 148 17.06 -1.01 -3.22
C LEU A 148 18.43 -1.64 -3.37
N LEU A 149 19.47 -0.86 -3.72
CA LEU A 149 20.83 -1.39 -3.81
C LEU A 149 21.34 -1.94 -2.46
N PRO A 150 21.16 -1.24 -1.31
CA PRO A 150 21.62 -1.78 -0.02
C PRO A 150 20.94 -3.11 0.36
N PRO A 151 19.62 -3.28 0.20
CA PRO A 151 18.99 -4.59 0.39
C PRO A 151 19.57 -5.71 -0.49
N PHE A 152 19.91 -5.42 -1.75
CA PHE A 152 20.58 -6.42 -2.60
C PHE A 152 21.94 -6.82 -2.05
N PHE A 153 22.74 -5.88 -1.53
CA PHE A 153 24.02 -6.20 -0.90
C PHE A 153 23.86 -7.02 0.38
N VAL A 154 22.89 -6.67 1.23
CA VAL A 154 22.57 -7.43 2.45
C VAL A 154 22.25 -8.89 2.14
N VAL A 155 21.53 -9.14 1.03
CA VAL A 155 21.15 -10.50 0.62
C VAL A 155 22.30 -11.22 -0.08
N LEU A 156 22.96 -10.61 -1.06
CA LEU A 156 23.88 -11.32 -1.96
C LEU A 156 25.28 -11.49 -1.39
N TYR A 157 25.77 -10.52 -0.62
CA TYR A 157 27.18 -10.51 -0.18
C TYR A 157 27.55 -11.68 0.74
N PRO A 158 26.73 -12.08 1.72
CA PRO A 158 27.02 -13.27 2.54
C PRO A 158 27.15 -14.55 1.69
N TYR A 159 26.31 -14.72 0.66
CA TYR A 159 26.42 -15.88 -0.24
C TYR A 159 27.71 -15.84 -1.06
N ILE A 160 28.12 -14.65 -1.52
CA ILE A 160 29.39 -14.49 -2.24
C ILE A 160 30.57 -14.92 -1.35
N LEU A 161 30.56 -14.57 -0.07
CA LEU A 161 31.60 -14.98 0.90
C LEU A 161 31.54 -16.47 1.28
N SER A 162 30.43 -17.14 1.00
CA SER A 162 30.25 -18.57 1.26
C SER A 162 30.53 -19.46 0.05
N LEU A 163 30.79 -18.88 -1.14
CA LEU A 163 31.10 -19.61 -2.36
C LEU A 163 32.47 -20.32 -2.23
N ASN A 164 32.46 -21.53 -1.66
CA ASN A 164 33.51 -22.52 -1.86
C ASN A 164 33.09 -23.51 -2.95
N SER A 165 34.04 -24.29 -3.46
CA SER A 165 33.90 -25.26 -4.58
C SER A 165 32.87 -26.38 -4.36
N SER A 166 32.24 -26.43 -3.19
CA SER A 166 31.15 -27.33 -2.83
C SER A 166 29.84 -26.53 -2.87
N PHE A 167 28.89 -26.89 -3.75
CA PHE A 167 27.55 -26.30 -3.82
C PHE A 167 26.67 -26.65 -2.59
N THR A 168 27.20 -26.50 -1.37
CA THR A 168 26.50 -26.73 -0.10
C THR A 168 25.94 -25.42 0.42
N LEU A 169 24.69 -25.42 0.88
CA LEU A 169 23.96 -24.27 1.40
C LEU A 169 24.37 -23.98 2.86
N GLU A 170 25.66 -23.82 3.10
CA GLU A 170 26.25 -23.54 4.41
C GLU A 170 26.91 -22.17 4.41
N LEU A 171 26.64 -21.35 5.43
CA LEU A 171 27.30 -20.07 5.60
C LEU A 171 28.62 -20.26 6.39
N THR A 172 29.69 -19.71 5.85
CA THR A 172 30.98 -19.61 6.55
C THR A 172 30.87 -18.63 7.72
N GLU A 173 31.77 -18.75 8.70
CA GLU A 173 31.83 -17.83 9.84
C GLU A 173 32.05 -16.37 9.39
N THR A 174 32.87 -16.17 8.36
CA THR A 174 33.05 -14.88 7.68
C THR A 174 31.73 -14.37 7.10
N ALA A 175 31.00 -15.19 6.34
CA ALA A 175 29.72 -14.81 5.76
C ALA A 175 28.69 -14.44 6.84
N MET A 176 28.63 -15.21 7.93
CA MET A 176 27.71 -14.94 9.06
C MET A 176 28.02 -13.60 9.73
N PHE A 177 29.29 -13.31 10.03
CA PHE A 177 29.70 -12.03 10.60
C PHE A 177 29.30 -10.85 9.71
N TYR A 178 29.64 -10.92 8.42
CA TYR A 178 29.30 -9.85 7.46
C TYR A 178 27.80 -9.72 7.22
N SER A 179 27.03 -10.80 7.29
CA SER A 179 25.57 -10.72 7.22
C SER A 179 24.99 -9.85 8.34
N CYS A 180 25.43 -10.06 9.59
CA CYS A 180 24.98 -9.28 10.74
C CYS A 180 25.46 -7.83 10.63
N LEU A 181 26.71 -7.61 10.23
CA LEU A 181 27.26 -6.27 10.06
C LEU A 181 26.51 -5.47 8.99
N LEU A 182 26.20 -6.08 7.84
CA LEU A 182 25.46 -5.43 6.76
C LEU A 182 24.02 -5.10 7.17
N VAL A 183 23.33 -6.03 7.85
CA VAL A 183 21.97 -5.76 8.34
C VAL A 183 21.97 -4.66 9.39
N LEU A 184 22.97 -4.61 10.28
CA LEU A 184 23.14 -3.53 11.25
C LEU A 184 23.36 -2.18 10.56
N ALA A 185 24.31 -2.11 9.62
CA ALA A 185 24.58 -0.89 8.86
C ALA A 185 23.35 -0.42 8.07
N TYR A 186 22.63 -1.34 7.43
CA TYR A 186 21.38 -1.05 6.73
C TYR A 186 20.32 -0.47 7.68
N THR A 187 20.15 -1.08 8.86
CA THR A 187 19.15 -0.65 9.84
C THR A 187 19.45 0.76 10.34
N LEU A 188 20.72 1.05 10.65
CA LEU A 188 21.17 2.39 11.04
C LEU A 188 20.95 3.41 9.93
N PHE A 189 21.32 3.07 8.69
CA PHE A 189 21.07 3.92 7.52
C PHE A 189 19.58 4.24 7.35
N LYS A 190 18.71 3.24 7.47
CA LYS A 190 17.27 3.44 7.33
C LYS A 190 16.68 4.28 8.46
N LEU A 191 17.11 4.07 9.71
CA LEU A 191 16.65 4.86 10.85
C LEU A 191 17.10 6.31 10.76
N THR A 192 18.36 6.58 10.39
CA THR A 192 18.88 7.94 10.24
C THR A 192 18.18 8.73 9.15
N MET A 193 17.79 8.09 8.05
CA MET A 193 16.97 8.72 7.01
C MET A 193 15.52 8.96 7.46
N PHE A 194 14.96 8.02 8.21
CA PHE A 194 13.53 8.02 8.54
C PHE A 194 13.15 8.93 9.71
N VAL A 195 13.97 8.95 10.77
CA VAL A 195 13.65 9.70 12.00
C VAL A 195 13.38 11.19 11.73
N PRO A 196 14.18 11.90 10.91
CA PRO A 196 13.89 13.29 10.55
C PRO A 196 12.56 13.47 9.80
N GLU A 197 12.27 12.57 8.85
CA GLU A 197 11.00 12.59 8.11
C GLU A 197 9.83 12.39 9.07
N PHE A 198 9.92 11.38 9.94
CA PHE A 198 8.90 11.09 10.95
C PHE A 198 8.61 12.30 11.84
N PHE A 199 9.63 12.94 12.41
CA PHE A 199 9.40 14.13 13.26
C PHE A 199 8.79 15.29 12.48
N THR A 200 9.18 15.47 11.21
CA THR A 200 8.55 16.48 10.36
C THR A 200 7.06 16.19 10.17
N PHE A 201 6.69 14.93 9.95
CA PHE A 201 5.29 14.51 9.82
C PHE A 201 4.50 14.65 11.13
N THR A 202 5.07 14.20 12.24
CA THR A 202 4.45 14.30 13.56
C THR A 202 4.27 15.75 14.02
N GLU A 203 5.23 16.64 13.71
CA GLU A 203 5.10 18.07 14.01
C GLU A 203 3.98 18.73 13.18
N MET A 204 3.90 18.40 11.88
CA MET A 204 2.78 18.84 11.05
C MET A 204 1.43 18.37 11.60
N GLU A 205 1.39 17.15 12.14
CA GLU A 205 0.20 16.63 12.81
C GLU A 205 -0.10 17.38 14.12
N PHE A 206 0.88 17.54 15.01
CA PHE A 206 0.69 18.21 16.29
C PHE A 206 0.14 19.64 16.09
N GLN A 207 0.73 20.39 15.16
CA GLN A 207 0.28 21.74 14.81
C GLN A 207 -1.16 21.77 14.29
N SER A 208 -1.55 20.79 13.47
CA SER A 208 -2.92 20.72 12.95
C SER A 208 -3.95 20.20 13.97
N ALA A 209 -3.57 19.30 14.87
CA ALA A 209 -4.41 18.84 15.96
C ALA A 209 -4.64 19.96 16.99
N HIS A 210 -3.63 20.81 17.22
CA HIS A 210 -3.78 22.00 18.06
C HIS A 210 -4.74 23.03 17.44
N LYS A 211 -4.69 23.24 16.13
CA LYS A 211 -5.66 24.08 15.41
C LYS A 211 -7.11 23.56 15.54
N LEU A 212 -7.30 22.24 15.56
CA LEU A 212 -8.61 21.60 15.76
C LEU A 212 -9.15 21.79 17.19
N ASN A 213 -8.28 21.87 18.19
CA ASN A 213 -8.66 22.01 19.60
C ASN A 213 -8.91 23.47 20.05
N GLU A 214 -8.55 24.47 19.25
CA GLU A 214 -8.77 25.90 19.55
C GLU A 214 -10.21 26.41 19.26
N GLY A 215 -11.19 25.51 19.09
CA GLY A 215 -12.61 25.87 19.14
C GLY A 215 -13.11 26.77 18.02
N LYS A 216 -12.34 26.98 16.94
CA LYS A 216 -12.79 27.69 15.74
C LYS A 216 -13.06 26.72 14.60
N ALA A 217 -14.35 26.51 14.37
CA ALA A 217 -14.94 25.97 13.16
C ALA A 217 -14.48 24.57 12.73
N THR A 218 -15.34 23.60 13.00
CA THR A 218 -15.46 22.34 12.25
C THR A 218 -15.71 22.52 10.73
N SER A 219 -15.66 23.73 10.16
CA SER A 219 -16.31 24.05 8.89
C SER A 219 -15.43 24.25 7.65
N ASP A 220 -14.12 24.51 7.73
CA ASP A 220 -13.35 24.92 6.54
C ASP A 220 -12.12 24.02 6.26
N GLU A 221 -11.30 23.69 7.27
CA GLU A 221 -10.16 22.77 7.09
C GLU A 221 -10.61 21.32 6.82
N SER A 222 -11.70 20.87 7.46
CA SER A 222 -12.30 19.55 7.24
C SER A 222 -12.85 19.41 5.80
N LYS A 223 -13.47 20.47 5.29
CA LYS A 223 -13.94 20.55 3.89
C LYS A 223 -12.77 20.55 2.92
N ALA A 224 -11.76 21.40 3.15
CA ALA A 224 -10.57 21.45 2.31
C ALA A 224 -9.82 20.10 2.27
N LYS A 225 -9.77 19.37 3.39
CA LYS A 225 -9.22 18.01 3.44
C LYS A 225 -10.06 17.04 2.62
N ASN A 226 -11.38 17.08 2.76
CA ASN A 226 -12.27 16.19 2.01
C ASN A 226 -12.26 16.48 0.50
N GLU A 227 -12.18 17.75 0.11
CA GLU A 227 -12.04 18.17 -1.29
C GLU A 227 -10.76 17.61 -1.92
N LYS A 228 -9.62 17.68 -1.21
CA LYS A 228 -8.37 17.07 -1.66
C LYS A 228 -8.46 15.56 -1.78
N GLU A 229 -9.11 14.88 -0.84
CA GLU A 229 -9.31 13.42 -0.91
C GLU A 229 -10.26 13.03 -2.07
N LEU A 230 -11.26 13.84 -2.37
CA LEU A 230 -12.15 13.66 -3.51
C LEU A 230 -11.42 13.87 -4.84
N GLU A 231 -10.53 14.88 -4.91
CA GLU A 231 -9.67 15.13 -6.05
C GLU A 231 -8.70 13.96 -6.28
N LEU A 232 -8.01 13.51 -5.23
CA LEU A 232 -7.17 12.31 -5.23
C LEU A 232 -7.94 11.07 -5.74
N LEU A 233 -9.15 10.85 -5.24
CA LEU A 233 -10.00 9.75 -5.66
C LEU A 233 -10.37 9.86 -7.14
N LYS A 234 -10.74 11.05 -7.61
CA LYS A 234 -11.08 11.31 -9.00
C LYS A 234 -9.89 11.06 -9.93
N GLU A 235 -8.72 11.62 -9.62
CA GLU A 235 -7.50 11.42 -10.40
C GLU A 235 -7.12 9.94 -10.46
N TYR A 236 -7.18 9.24 -9.33
CA TYR A 236 -6.96 7.81 -9.28
C TYR A 236 -7.93 7.07 -10.23
N LEU A 237 -9.24 7.34 -10.16
CA LEU A 237 -10.22 6.65 -10.99
C LEU A 237 -10.02 6.90 -12.49
N VAL A 238 -9.78 8.15 -12.88
CA VAL A 238 -9.51 8.54 -14.28
C VAL A 238 -8.27 7.81 -14.80
N ASN A 239 -7.17 7.86 -14.04
CA ASN A 239 -5.91 7.19 -14.40
C ASN A 239 -6.03 5.66 -14.50
N HIS A 240 -7.05 5.08 -13.85
CA HIS A 240 -7.30 3.64 -13.84
C HIS A 240 -8.48 3.22 -14.75
N GLY A 241 -8.82 4.06 -15.74
CA GLY A 241 -9.72 3.70 -16.83
C GLY A 241 -11.19 3.98 -16.55
N VAL A 242 -11.48 4.98 -15.72
CA VAL A 242 -12.82 5.56 -15.55
C VAL A 242 -12.85 6.92 -16.24
N SER A 243 -12.77 6.92 -17.58
CA SER A 243 -12.71 8.14 -18.39
C SER A 243 -14.02 8.94 -18.36
N GLU A 244 -15.14 8.28 -18.11
CA GLU A 244 -16.48 8.85 -18.01
C GLU A 244 -16.63 9.88 -16.89
N LEU A 245 -15.71 9.93 -15.91
CA LEU A 245 -15.63 10.99 -14.90
C LEU A 245 -15.08 12.32 -15.45
N SER A 246 -14.60 12.31 -16.69
CA SER A 246 -14.27 13.51 -17.45
C SER A 246 -15.47 13.90 -18.33
N PRO A 247 -15.97 15.15 -18.24
CA PRO A 247 -17.14 15.61 -18.99
C PRO A 247 -17.04 15.47 -20.51
N MET A 248 -15.82 15.30 -21.03
CA MET A 248 -15.51 15.28 -22.46
C MET A 248 -15.43 13.86 -23.05
N SER A 249 -15.54 12.80 -22.25
CA SER A 249 -15.28 11.42 -22.70
C SER A 249 -16.34 10.44 -22.19
N PRO A 250 -17.50 10.34 -22.87
CA PRO A 250 -18.50 9.32 -22.54
C PRO A 250 -17.93 7.91 -22.73
N PHE A 251 -18.40 6.98 -21.89
CA PHE A 251 -18.10 5.55 -22.01
C PHE A 251 -19.21 4.86 -22.81
N GLY A 252 -18.84 4.01 -23.76
CA GLY A 252 -19.82 3.21 -24.49
C GLY A 252 -20.50 2.21 -23.56
N PHE A 253 -21.81 2.33 -23.38
CA PHE A 253 -22.60 1.49 -22.49
C PHE A 253 -23.78 0.90 -23.25
N MET A 254 -23.75 -0.42 -23.46
CA MET A 254 -24.71 -1.11 -24.35
C MET A 254 -24.73 -0.48 -25.76
N ASP A 255 -25.90 -0.06 -26.24
CA ASP A 255 -26.14 0.61 -27.52
C ASP A 255 -26.12 2.15 -27.40
N GLY A 256 -25.62 2.68 -26.28
CA GLY A 256 -25.56 4.10 -26.02
C GLY A 256 -24.36 4.50 -25.16
N GLU A 257 -24.56 5.47 -24.28
CA GLU A 257 -23.48 6.18 -23.58
C GLU A 257 -23.73 6.31 -22.08
N LEU A 258 -22.65 6.25 -21.32
CA LEU A 258 -22.58 6.51 -19.88
C LEU A 258 -21.61 7.67 -19.62
N THR A 259 -22.10 8.69 -18.92
CA THR A 259 -21.26 9.77 -18.37
C THR A 259 -21.35 9.76 -16.84
N ALA A 260 -20.31 10.23 -16.17
CA ALA A 260 -20.24 10.21 -14.72
C ALA A 260 -19.78 11.55 -14.16
N ASN A 261 -20.37 11.96 -13.04
CA ASN A 261 -19.94 13.14 -12.29
C ASN A 261 -19.70 12.76 -10.82
N LEU A 262 -18.56 13.18 -10.28
CA LEU A 262 -18.31 13.15 -8.84
C LEU A 262 -18.84 14.46 -8.25
N VAL A 263 -19.82 14.34 -7.35
CA VAL A 263 -20.41 15.48 -6.66
C VAL A 263 -19.59 15.80 -5.40
N PRO A 264 -19.19 17.07 -5.18
CA PRO A 264 -18.55 17.45 -3.93
C PRO A 264 -19.51 17.21 -2.76
N SER A 265 -19.03 16.53 -1.74
CA SER A 265 -19.77 16.26 -0.51
C SER A 265 -18.97 16.80 0.65
N ASN A 266 -19.64 17.34 1.67
CA ASN A 266 -18.97 17.84 2.87
C ASN A 266 -18.84 16.77 3.96
N ASN A 267 -19.37 15.57 3.73
CA ASN A 267 -19.58 14.58 4.79
C ASN A 267 -18.62 13.38 4.70
N GLY A 268 -17.52 13.46 3.93
CA GLY A 268 -16.59 12.34 3.76
C GLY A 268 -17.14 11.17 2.92
N VAL A 269 -18.25 11.39 2.22
CA VAL A 269 -18.87 10.41 1.32
C VAL A 269 -18.63 10.83 -0.12
N ALA A 270 -18.14 9.94 -0.99
CA ALA A 270 -18.05 10.25 -2.41
C ALA A 270 -19.35 9.87 -3.15
N HIS A 271 -19.98 10.86 -3.75
CA HIS A 271 -21.24 10.70 -4.49
C HIS A 271 -20.98 10.71 -5.99
N PHE A 272 -21.20 9.58 -6.64
CA PHE A 272 -21.06 9.40 -8.08
C PHE A 272 -22.43 9.33 -8.73
N ASN A 273 -22.69 10.25 -9.67
CA ASN A 273 -23.88 10.24 -10.49
C ASN A 273 -23.51 9.76 -11.89
N PHE A 274 -24.06 8.62 -12.30
CA PHE A 274 -23.90 8.01 -13.61
C PHE A 274 -25.16 8.28 -14.43
N TYR A 275 -25.02 8.91 -15.59
CA TYR A 275 -26.11 9.16 -16.51
C TYR A 275 -25.98 8.23 -17.70
N ILE A 276 -26.98 7.37 -17.89
CA ILE A 276 -27.01 6.35 -18.94
C ILE A 276 -28.12 6.70 -19.92
N ARG A 277 -27.77 6.78 -21.21
CA ARG A 277 -28.71 6.96 -22.30
C ARG A 277 -28.56 5.79 -23.27
N ILE A 278 -29.61 5.01 -23.42
CA ILE A 278 -29.65 3.82 -24.28
C ILE A 278 -30.88 3.87 -25.17
N ASN A 279 -30.83 3.28 -26.36
CA ASN A 279 -31.92 3.42 -27.33
C ASN A 279 -32.95 2.32 -27.16
N ASN A 280 -32.50 1.06 -27.02
CA ASN A 280 -33.39 -0.08 -26.89
C ASN A 280 -32.75 -1.21 -26.08
N ALA A 281 -33.23 -1.42 -24.85
CA ALA A 281 -32.80 -2.52 -24.00
C ALA A 281 -33.93 -2.98 -23.06
N THR A 282 -33.92 -4.26 -22.70
CA THR A 282 -34.85 -4.77 -21.69
C THR A 282 -34.40 -4.35 -20.28
N PRO A 283 -35.32 -4.16 -19.32
CA PRO A 283 -34.95 -3.83 -17.94
C PRO A 283 -33.97 -4.83 -17.31
N LEU A 284 -34.10 -6.12 -17.63
CA LEU A 284 -33.20 -7.18 -17.14
C LEU A 284 -31.77 -6.97 -17.65
N MET A 285 -31.60 -6.68 -18.95
CA MET A 285 -30.28 -6.43 -19.52
C MET A 285 -29.64 -5.20 -18.87
N VAL A 286 -30.41 -4.12 -18.67
CA VAL A 286 -29.93 -2.90 -18.00
C VAL A 286 -29.45 -3.22 -16.60
N ARG A 287 -30.24 -3.97 -15.83
CA ARG A 287 -29.90 -4.41 -14.48
C ARG A 287 -28.57 -5.17 -14.45
N GLU A 288 -28.39 -6.15 -15.33
CA GLU A 288 -27.15 -6.92 -15.41
C GLU A 288 -25.93 -6.05 -15.75
N GLN A 289 -26.06 -5.13 -16.71
CA GLN A 289 -24.95 -4.27 -17.10
C GLN A 289 -24.62 -3.21 -16.03
N VAL A 290 -25.63 -2.68 -15.33
CA VAL A 290 -25.42 -1.79 -14.18
C VAL A 290 -24.70 -2.54 -13.05
N ALA A 291 -25.07 -3.79 -12.75
CA ALA A 291 -24.33 -4.64 -11.81
C ALA A 291 -22.88 -4.85 -12.25
N ASN A 292 -22.66 -5.23 -13.51
CA ASN A 292 -21.31 -5.45 -14.04
C ASN A 292 -20.43 -4.21 -13.93
N TYR A 293 -20.93 -3.06 -14.40
CA TYR A 293 -20.21 -1.81 -14.35
C TYR A 293 -19.98 -1.35 -12.92
N GLY A 294 -21.03 -1.33 -12.10
CA GLY A 294 -20.94 -0.95 -10.69
C GLY A 294 -19.94 -1.81 -9.93
N TYR A 295 -19.87 -3.11 -10.24
CA TYR A 295 -18.98 -4.05 -9.56
C TYR A 295 -17.52 -3.77 -9.86
N GLN A 296 -17.23 -3.50 -11.14
CA GLN A 296 -15.90 -3.10 -11.56
C GLN A 296 -15.52 -1.75 -10.96
N PHE A 297 -16.45 -0.79 -10.93
CA PHE A 297 -16.24 0.53 -10.35
C PHE A 297 -15.96 0.45 -8.84
N ALA A 298 -16.78 -0.27 -8.08
CA ALA A 298 -16.60 -0.46 -6.64
C ALA A 298 -15.28 -1.18 -6.30
N ASN A 299 -14.84 -2.15 -7.12
CA ASN A 299 -13.52 -2.75 -6.98
C ASN A 299 -12.36 -1.78 -7.25
N ARG A 300 -12.54 -0.77 -8.10
CA ARG A 300 -11.56 0.30 -8.28
C ARG A 300 -11.52 1.22 -7.06
N LEU A 301 -12.68 1.60 -6.51
CA LEU A 301 -12.78 2.39 -5.28
C LEU A 301 -12.02 1.74 -4.11
N LEU A 302 -12.20 0.43 -3.90
CA LEU A 302 -11.47 -0.31 -2.86
C LEU A 302 -9.94 -0.22 -2.97
N LYS A 303 -9.41 -0.05 -4.19
CA LYS A 303 -7.97 -0.01 -4.48
C LYS A 303 -7.37 1.39 -4.43
N SER A 304 -8.18 2.45 -4.36
CA SER A 304 -7.69 3.85 -4.38
C SER A 304 -6.81 4.20 -3.18
N LYS A 305 -6.95 3.46 -2.07
CA LYS A 305 -6.28 3.70 -0.78
C LYS A 305 -6.52 5.09 -0.20
N THR A 306 -7.56 5.79 -0.64
CA THR A 306 -7.99 7.10 -0.11
C THR A 306 -8.62 6.95 1.28
N ASP A 307 -8.78 8.06 1.99
CA ASP A 307 -9.44 8.09 3.31
C ASP A 307 -10.97 8.03 3.21
N ILE A 308 -11.52 8.32 2.03
CA ILE A 308 -12.95 8.13 1.72
C ILE A 308 -13.25 6.64 1.72
N THR A 309 -14.18 6.23 2.59
CA THR A 309 -14.57 4.81 2.77
C THR A 309 -16.05 4.55 2.52
N GLN A 310 -16.85 5.61 2.38
CA GLN A 310 -18.28 5.56 2.09
C GLN A 310 -18.56 6.10 0.70
N TYR A 311 -19.40 5.39 -0.03
CA TYR A 311 -19.69 5.66 -1.43
C TYR A 311 -21.18 5.63 -1.70
N VAL A 312 -21.56 6.47 -2.66
CA VAL A 312 -22.90 6.50 -3.23
C VAL A 312 -22.76 6.43 -4.74
N MET A 313 -23.42 5.45 -5.35
CA MET A 313 -23.54 5.32 -6.80
C MET A 313 -25.00 5.50 -7.19
N SER A 314 -25.30 6.58 -7.91
CA SER A 314 -26.64 6.88 -8.43
C SER A 314 -26.63 6.71 -9.94
N PHE A 315 -27.31 5.71 -10.45
CA PHE A 315 -27.50 5.49 -11.88
C PHE A 315 -28.82 6.10 -12.33
N HIS A 316 -28.74 6.98 -13.30
CA HIS A 316 -29.84 7.70 -13.91
C HIS A 316 -30.01 7.19 -15.35
N VAL A 317 -30.94 6.25 -15.54
CA VAL A 317 -31.10 5.52 -16.80
C VAL A 317 -32.27 6.10 -17.60
N LYS A 318 -32.03 6.37 -18.89
CA LYS A 318 -33.06 6.71 -19.86
C LYS A 318 -33.01 5.75 -21.05
N ILE A 319 -34.14 5.10 -21.33
CA ILE A 319 -34.31 4.14 -22.44
C ILE A 319 -35.19 4.79 -23.51
N GLY A 320 -34.62 5.07 -24.69
CA GLY A 320 -35.32 5.77 -25.77
C GLY A 320 -35.92 7.10 -25.31
N THR A 321 -37.23 7.26 -25.50
CA THR A 321 -38.00 8.45 -25.08
C THR A 321 -38.60 8.33 -23.68
N ASP A 322 -38.38 7.22 -22.97
CA ASP A 322 -39.01 6.99 -21.66
C ASP A 322 -38.54 7.96 -20.58
N LYS A 323 -39.33 8.03 -19.51
CA LYS A 323 -38.98 8.76 -18.30
C LYS A 323 -37.70 8.18 -17.69
N GLN A 324 -36.81 9.05 -17.24
CA GLN A 324 -35.61 8.66 -16.51
C GLN A 324 -35.96 7.86 -15.25
N ARG A 325 -35.25 6.76 -15.04
CA ARG A 325 -35.37 5.84 -13.90
C ARG A 325 -34.07 5.82 -13.11
N ASN A 326 -34.14 5.51 -11.83
CA ASN A 326 -32.98 5.62 -10.94
C ASN A 326 -32.67 4.29 -10.24
N LEU A 327 -31.39 3.96 -10.13
CA LEU A 327 -30.87 2.91 -9.24
C LEU A 327 -29.86 3.55 -8.31
N PHE A 328 -29.98 3.32 -7.02
CA PHE A 328 -29.16 3.93 -5.99
C PHE A 328 -28.51 2.87 -5.11
N PHE A 329 -27.20 2.97 -4.95
CA PHE A 329 -26.41 2.07 -4.13
C PHE A 329 -25.57 2.89 -3.15
N ARG A 330 -25.78 2.69 -1.85
CA ARG A 330 -24.94 3.25 -0.80
C ARG A 330 -24.28 2.14 -0.02
N PHE A 331 -22.97 2.23 0.14
CA PHE A 331 -22.18 1.21 0.82
C PHE A 331 -20.90 1.82 1.37
N ASP A 332 -20.34 1.16 2.37
CA ASP A 332 -18.94 1.35 2.73
C ASP A 332 -18.07 0.22 2.17
N MET A 333 -16.75 0.37 2.28
CA MET A 333 -15.81 -0.65 1.82
C MET A 333 -16.05 -2.04 2.45
N HIS A 334 -16.47 -2.08 3.72
CA HIS A 334 -16.66 -3.33 4.44
C HIS A 334 -17.91 -4.05 3.95
N ASP A 335 -19.01 -3.32 3.79
CA ASP A 335 -20.28 -3.82 3.23
C ASP A 335 -20.05 -4.49 1.87
N PHE A 336 -19.28 -3.86 0.98
CA PHE A 336 -19.04 -4.40 -0.35
C PHE A 336 -18.13 -5.64 -0.35
N GLU A 337 -17.08 -5.68 0.49
CA GLU A 337 -16.26 -6.89 0.62
C GLU A 337 -17.04 -8.07 1.19
N GLN A 338 -17.93 -7.84 2.17
CA GLN A 338 -18.82 -8.89 2.67
C GLN A 338 -19.76 -9.40 1.57
N ALA A 339 -20.39 -8.49 0.82
CA ALA A 339 -21.29 -8.84 -0.27
C ALA A 339 -20.59 -9.68 -1.36
N LYS A 340 -19.33 -9.34 -1.69
CA LYS A 340 -18.49 -10.10 -2.63
C LYS A 340 -18.23 -11.53 -2.18
N VAL A 341 -17.80 -11.70 -0.92
CA VAL A 341 -17.47 -13.01 -0.37
C VAL A 341 -18.70 -13.92 -0.33
N LYS A 342 -19.83 -13.38 0.14
CA LYS A 342 -21.11 -14.11 0.21
C LYS A 342 -21.58 -14.62 -1.16
N ASN A 343 -21.33 -13.85 -2.22
CA ASN A 343 -21.82 -14.11 -3.57
C ASN A 343 -20.76 -14.62 -4.54
N VAL A 344 -19.66 -15.20 -4.03
CA VAL A 344 -18.59 -15.82 -4.84
C VAL A 344 -18.06 -14.88 -5.94
N ASN A 345 -17.92 -13.59 -5.62
CA ASN A 345 -17.47 -12.53 -6.54
C ASN A 345 -18.36 -12.33 -7.78
N SER A 346 -19.64 -12.68 -7.70
CA SER A 346 -20.63 -12.36 -8.73
C SER A 346 -20.92 -10.85 -8.78
N PRO A 347 -20.94 -10.21 -9.98
CA PRO A 347 -21.28 -8.78 -10.11
C PRO A 347 -22.66 -8.40 -9.57
N MET A 348 -23.60 -9.35 -9.54
CA MET A 348 -24.94 -9.13 -9.01
C MET A 348 -24.95 -8.83 -7.50
N CYS A 349 -23.86 -9.09 -6.78
CA CYS A 349 -23.74 -8.81 -5.34
C CYS A 349 -23.99 -7.34 -4.98
N ILE A 350 -23.90 -6.42 -5.94
CA ILE A 350 -24.23 -5.01 -5.75
C ILE A 350 -25.68 -4.80 -5.32
N TYR A 351 -26.59 -5.65 -5.78
CA TYR A 351 -28.00 -5.59 -5.40
C TYR A 351 -28.25 -6.14 -4.00
N ASP A 352 -27.30 -6.88 -3.41
CA ASP A 352 -27.37 -7.39 -2.05
C ASP A 352 -26.73 -6.46 -1.01
N LEU A 353 -26.26 -5.27 -1.44
CA LEU A 353 -25.77 -4.25 -0.53
C LEU A 353 -26.87 -3.81 0.44
N LYS A 354 -26.48 -3.40 1.65
CA LYS A 354 -27.43 -3.07 2.72
C LYS A 354 -28.38 -1.93 2.37
N ASN A 355 -27.90 -0.92 1.64
CA ASN A 355 -28.70 0.26 1.28
C ASN A 355 -28.81 0.39 -0.24
N VAL A 356 -29.80 -0.28 -0.81
CA VAL A 356 -30.12 -0.25 -2.24
C VAL A 356 -31.54 0.25 -2.45
N CYS A 357 -31.72 1.21 -3.35
CA CYS A 357 -33.03 1.69 -3.77
C CYS A 357 -33.13 1.57 -5.30
N ILE A 358 -34.09 0.78 -5.77
CA ILE A 358 -34.25 0.45 -7.18
C ILE A 358 -35.67 0.83 -7.59
N ASP A 359 -35.80 1.53 -8.71
CA ASP A 359 -37.07 1.72 -9.41
C ASP A 359 -37.73 0.35 -9.72
N GLU A 360 -39.05 0.26 -9.58
CA GLU A 360 -39.80 -1.00 -9.70
C GLU A 360 -39.56 -1.72 -11.02
N LEU A 361 -39.29 -0.98 -12.09
CA LEU A 361 -39.03 -1.54 -13.42
C LEU A 361 -37.81 -2.47 -13.45
N PHE A 362 -36.82 -2.25 -12.56
CA PHE A 362 -35.57 -3.02 -12.54
C PHE A 362 -35.47 -4.01 -11.36
N ARG A 363 -36.54 -4.18 -10.57
CA ARG A 363 -36.54 -5.07 -9.40
C ARG A 363 -36.43 -6.55 -9.73
#